data_AF-A0A3D5P0M7-F1
#
_entry.id   AF-A0A3D5P0M7-F1
#
_cell.length_a   1.000
_cell.length_b   1.000
_cell.length_c   1.000
_cell.angle_alpha   90.00
_cell.angle_beta   90.00
_cell.angle_gamma   90.00
#
_symmetry.space_group_name_H-M   'P 1'
#
loop_
_entity.id
_entity.type
_entity.pdbx_description
1 polymer ?
#
loop_
_entity_poly.entity_id
_entity_poly.type
_entity_poly.pdbx_seq_one_letter_code
_entity_poly.pdbx_strand_id
1 'polypeptide(L)'
;MIVTLRTPILVIVLFSYLVSPSPLKAEFDPHIKCGFNEGNLLNKAANSSVTRPILTHNLISQDGWFKIHYNVSGPDAIDATDSLPDGTPRFAYEAGIAADSAYHVLVDILGFQAPVTDNIDGPQYDIYIKDYHGTLYGETLFTATNQPAYLVVDNNFSENGYYTHGLQALRVTVVHEFFHMVQVHYSLPSPISYQYWFEMSSVWFEEYCYPDVNDYLAYTVYVFNSNPMPRLNDDSIRMYGQ
;
A
#
# COMPACT_ATOMS: atom_id res chain seq x y z
N MET A 1 -16.28 50.37 -35.92
CA MET A 1 -15.57 49.67 -37.00
C MET A 1 -14.08 49.80 -36.71
N ILE A 2 -13.37 48.66 -36.72
CA ILE A 2 -11.93 48.46 -36.52
C ILE A 2 -11.41 48.45 -35.08
N VAL A 3 -10.98 47.24 -34.73
CA VAL A 3 -10.23 46.74 -33.58
C VAL A 3 -8.75 47.10 -33.72
N THR A 4 -8.02 47.26 -32.61
CA THR A 4 -6.68 46.65 -32.47
C THR A 4 -6.26 46.55 -30.98
N LEU A 5 -6.16 45.30 -30.53
CA LEU A 5 -5.54 44.83 -29.28
C LEU A 5 -4.01 44.93 -29.37
N ARG A 6 -3.33 45.21 -28.24
CA ARG A 6 -1.96 44.72 -27.97
C ARG A 6 -1.70 44.46 -26.47
N THR A 7 -1.68 43.16 -26.14
CA THR A 7 -0.82 42.41 -25.19
C THR A 7 -0.67 42.83 -23.71
N PRO A 8 -1.01 41.95 -22.74
CA PRO A 8 -0.40 41.97 -21.41
C PRO A 8 0.94 41.20 -21.40
N ILE A 9 1.93 41.76 -20.70
CA ILE A 9 3.25 41.16 -20.49
C ILE A 9 3.14 40.06 -19.42
N LEU A 10 3.45 38.82 -19.82
CA LEU A 10 3.60 37.68 -18.92
C LEU A 10 5.02 37.72 -18.32
N VAL A 11 5.13 38.02 -17.02
CA VAL A 11 6.40 37.91 -16.29
C VAL A 11 6.58 36.45 -15.86
N ILE A 12 7.43 35.71 -16.57
CA ILE A 12 7.90 34.39 -16.16
C ILE A 12 9.10 34.59 -15.24
N VAL A 13 8.93 34.30 -13.94
CA VAL A 13 10.06 34.18 -13.01
C VAL A 13 10.54 32.74 -13.06
N LEU A 14 11.67 32.50 -13.72
CA LEU A 14 12.40 31.23 -13.69
C LEU A 14 13.20 31.14 -12.38
N PHE A 15 12.70 30.37 -11.41
CA PHE A 15 13.50 29.90 -10.28
C PHE A 15 14.26 28.65 -10.71
N SER A 16 15.53 28.80 -11.08
CA SER A 16 16.44 27.66 -11.27
C SER A 16 16.98 27.21 -9.92
N TYR A 17 16.40 26.18 -9.33
CA TYR A 17 17.04 25.44 -8.23
C TYR A 17 18.02 24.42 -8.83
N LEU A 18 19.31 24.72 -8.71
CA LEU A 18 20.37 23.73 -8.86
C LEU A 18 20.35 22.84 -7.61
N VAL A 19 19.56 21.77 -7.64
CA VAL A 19 19.72 20.66 -6.70
C VAL A 19 20.90 19.84 -7.21
N SER A 20 22.04 19.93 -6.54
CA SER A 20 23.12 18.96 -6.73
C SER A 20 22.61 17.59 -6.26
N PRO A 21 22.60 16.54 -7.10
CA PRO A 21 22.28 15.21 -6.61
C PRO A 21 23.44 14.76 -5.73
N SER A 22 23.27 14.85 -4.42
CA SER A 22 24.03 14.02 -3.49
C SER A 22 23.79 12.55 -3.89
N PRO A 23 24.83 11.70 -3.91
CA PRO A 23 24.67 10.30 -4.26
C PRO A 23 23.72 9.68 -3.22
N LEU A 24 22.52 9.29 -3.66
CA LEU A 24 21.56 8.56 -2.84
C LEU A 24 22.24 7.29 -2.35
N LYS A 25 22.54 7.28 -1.05
CA LYS A 25 23.15 6.18 -0.33
C LYS A 25 22.02 5.33 0.24
N ALA A 26 21.59 4.34 -0.54
CA ALA A 26 20.99 3.05 -0.16
C ALA A 26 20.29 2.51 -1.41
N GLU A 27 20.69 1.31 -1.81
CA GLU A 27 20.11 0.55 -2.91
C GLU A 27 18.74 0.03 -2.44
N PHE A 28 17.73 0.91 -2.43
CA PHE A 28 16.34 0.53 -2.16
C PHE A 28 15.85 -0.29 -3.35
N ASP A 29 15.45 -1.54 -3.10
CA ASP A 29 14.80 -2.36 -4.11
C ASP A 29 13.30 -2.07 -4.09
N PRO A 30 12.74 -1.43 -5.14
CA PRO A 30 11.32 -1.12 -5.22
C PRO A 30 10.41 -2.36 -5.24
N HIS A 31 10.96 -3.56 -5.44
CA HIS A 31 10.22 -4.82 -5.39
C HIS A 31 9.86 -5.24 -3.96
N ILE A 32 10.40 -4.57 -2.93
CA ILE A 32 10.21 -4.89 -1.51
C ILE A 32 8.83 -4.44 -0.97
N LYS A 33 8.07 -3.57 -1.64
CA LYS A 33 6.85 -3.03 -0.99
C LYS A 33 5.70 -4.04 -0.90
N CYS A 34 5.20 -4.50 -2.04
CA CYS A 34 4.04 -5.37 -2.09
C CYS A 34 4.44 -6.83 -2.36
N GLY A 35 3.87 -7.77 -1.60
CA GLY A 35 4.10 -9.20 -1.79
C GLY A 35 3.45 -9.77 -3.06
N PHE A 36 2.84 -8.95 -3.91
CA PHE A 36 2.44 -9.32 -5.27
C PHE A 36 3.65 -9.58 -6.19
N ASN A 37 4.86 -9.14 -5.83
CA ASN A 37 6.08 -9.21 -6.65
C ASN A 37 6.67 -10.62 -6.89
N GLU A 38 6.19 -11.68 -6.22
CA GLU A 38 6.75 -13.03 -6.34
C GLU A 38 5.89 -13.98 -7.19
N GLY A 39 5.89 -13.74 -8.51
CA GLY A 39 5.41 -14.70 -9.51
C GLY A 39 3.96 -14.55 -9.96
N ASN A 40 3.53 -15.48 -10.83
CA ASN A 40 2.16 -15.51 -11.34
C ASN A 40 1.19 -15.55 -10.15
N LEU A 41 0.27 -14.61 -10.04
CA LEU A 41 -0.67 -14.53 -8.91
C LEU A 41 -1.58 -15.74 -8.80
N LEU A 42 -1.72 -16.55 -9.86
CA LEU A 42 -2.31 -17.89 -9.78
C LEU A 42 -1.51 -18.83 -8.85
N ASN A 43 -0.19 -18.71 -8.83
CA ASN A 43 0.68 -19.44 -7.91
C ASN A 43 0.57 -18.89 -6.48
N LYS A 44 0.40 -17.57 -6.30
CA LYS A 44 0.15 -16.97 -4.97
C LYS A 44 -1.21 -17.39 -4.42
N ALA A 45 -2.24 -17.41 -5.26
CA ALA A 45 -3.56 -17.95 -4.93
C ALA A 45 -3.50 -19.43 -4.51
N ALA A 46 -2.70 -20.23 -5.22
CA ALA A 46 -2.49 -21.65 -4.91
C ALA A 46 -1.61 -21.91 -3.68
N ASN A 47 -0.72 -20.98 -3.31
CA ASN A 47 0.24 -21.10 -2.20
C ASN A 47 -0.13 -20.31 -0.95
N SER A 48 -1.22 -19.53 -0.98
CA SER A 48 -1.74 -18.83 0.20
C SER A 48 -2.11 -19.87 1.26
N SER A 49 -1.17 -20.11 2.17
CA SER A 49 -1.28 -21.12 3.20
C SER A 49 -2.55 -20.85 4.00
N VAL A 50 -3.41 -21.86 4.09
CA VAL A 50 -4.74 -21.82 4.75
C VAL A 50 -4.65 -21.46 6.25
N THR A 51 -3.43 -21.35 6.81
CA THR A 51 -3.22 -21.04 8.23
C THR A 51 -2.84 -19.57 8.41
N ARG A 52 -3.80 -18.80 8.93
CA ARG A 52 -3.60 -17.40 9.29
C ARG A 52 -2.64 -17.25 10.48
N PRO A 53 -1.95 -16.11 10.63
CA PRO A 53 -1.14 -15.84 11.81
C PRO A 53 -1.95 -15.97 13.11
N ILE A 54 -1.35 -16.57 14.13
CA ILE A 54 -1.94 -16.67 15.46
C ILE A 54 -1.30 -15.59 16.32
N LEU A 55 -2.06 -14.52 16.56
CA LEU A 55 -1.63 -13.36 17.35
C LEU A 55 -2.49 -13.24 18.62
N THR A 56 -1.94 -12.61 19.66
CA THR A 56 -2.50 -12.68 21.02
C THR A 56 -3.51 -11.56 21.33
N HIS A 57 -3.49 -10.47 20.57
CA HIS A 57 -4.34 -9.31 20.77
C HIS A 57 -5.08 -8.98 19.47
N ASN A 58 -6.25 -8.36 19.60
CA ASN A 58 -6.95 -7.77 18.47
C ASN A 58 -7.67 -6.48 18.85
N LEU A 59 -7.92 -5.65 17.85
CA LEU A 59 -8.68 -4.41 17.91
C LEU A 59 -9.69 -4.38 16.76
N ILE A 60 -10.95 -4.02 17.02
CA ILE A 60 -11.92 -3.74 15.96
C ILE A 60 -11.77 -2.25 15.58
N SER A 61 -11.73 -1.96 14.28
CA SER A 61 -11.63 -0.60 13.76
C SER A 61 -12.83 0.26 14.17
N GLN A 62 -12.70 1.58 14.06
CA GLN A 62 -13.68 2.52 14.60
C GLN A 62 -15.05 2.38 13.92
N ASP A 63 -15.05 2.16 12.60
CA ASP A 63 -16.27 1.96 11.82
C ASP A 63 -16.74 0.50 11.83
N GLY A 64 -15.95 -0.40 12.44
CA GLY A 64 -16.32 -1.79 12.68
C GLY A 64 -16.13 -2.73 11.50
N TRP A 65 -15.47 -2.27 10.43
CA TRP A 65 -15.20 -3.04 9.21
C TRP A 65 -14.01 -3.99 9.34
N PHE A 66 -13.01 -3.63 10.14
CA PHE A 66 -11.75 -4.35 10.21
C PHE A 66 -11.46 -4.88 11.61
N LYS A 67 -10.74 -6.00 11.66
CA LYS A 67 -10.14 -6.56 12.86
C LYS A 67 -8.63 -6.62 12.68
N ILE A 68 -7.93 -5.89 13.54
CA ILE A 68 -6.49 -5.75 13.54
C ILE A 68 -5.93 -6.70 14.58
N HIS A 69 -5.19 -7.73 14.15
CA HIS A 69 -4.55 -8.72 15.01
C HIS A 69 -3.08 -8.37 15.20
N TYR A 70 -2.58 -8.41 16.44
CA TYR A 70 -1.21 -8.00 16.77
C TYR A 70 -0.68 -8.68 18.04
N ASN A 71 0.62 -8.55 18.27
CA ASN A 71 1.29 -8.89 19.52
C ASN A 71 1.86 -7.63 20.18
N VAL A 72 2.00 -7.64 21.50
CA VAL A 72 2.69 -6.57 22.28
C VAL A 72 4.01 -7.06 22.91
N SER A 73 4.38 -8.30 22.61
CA SER A 73 5.59 -8.96 23.08
C SER A 73 6.02 -10.04 22.10
N GLY A 74 7.32 -10.35 22.07
CA GLY A 74 7.88 -11.31 21.10
C GLY A 74 8.33 -10.63 19.81
N PRO A 75 8.70 -11.40 18.78
CA PRO A 75 9.27 -10.88 17.53
C PRO A 75 8.25 -10.04 16.74
N ASP A 76 7.00 -10.47 16.64
CA ASP A 76 5.93 -9.77 15.92
C ASP A 76 5.32 -8.58 16.71
N ALA A 77 5.99 -8.09 17.75
CA ALA A 77 5.41 -7.12 18.65
C ALA A 77 5.36 -5.72 18.04
N ILE A 78 4.22 -5.04 18.18
CA ILE A 78 4.14 -3.58 18.00
C ILE A 78 4.60 -2.88 19.30
N ASP A 79 4.98 -1.60 19.19
CA ASP A 79 5.28 -0.78 20.37
C ASP A 79 3.98 -0.47 21.14
N ALA A 80 3.78 -1.16 22.26
CA ALA A 80 2.64 -0.94 23.15
C ALA A 80 2.81 0.28 24.07
N THR A 81 4.01 0.88 24.12
CA THR A 81 4.26 2.08 24.94
C THR A 81 3.76 3.35 24.26
N ASP A 82 3.76 3.39 22.92
CA ASP A 82 3.00 4.38 22.16
C ASP A 82 1.52 3.97 22.10
N SER A 83 0.74 4.60 22.95
CA SER A 83 -0.68 4.31 23.11
C SER A 83 -1.52 5.59 23.12
N LEU A 84 -2.81 5.42 22.87
CA LEU A 84 -3.83 6.42 23.12
C LEU A 84 -4.10 6.57 24.63
N PRO A 85 -4.80 7.64 25.07
CA PRO A 85 -5.10 7.85 26.49
C PRO A 85 -5.88 6.70 27.17
N ASP A 86 -6.57 5.87 26.39
CA ASP A 86 -7.31 4.70 26.88
C ASP A 86 -6.46 3.41 26.97
N GLY A 87 -5.18 3.50 26.59
CA GLY A 87 -4.23 2.38 26.59
C GLY A 87 -4.19 1.58 25.29
N THR A 88 -4.99 1.92 24.27
CA THR A 88 -4.95 1.25 22.97
C THR A 88 -3.62 1.54 22.26
N PRO A 89 -2.87 0.53 21.80
CA PRO A 89 -1.63 0.76 21.03
C PRO A 89 -1.90 1.59 19.77
N ARG A 90 -1.16 2.68 19.61
CA ARG A 90 -1.38 3.66 18.54
C ARG A 90 -1.19 3.05 17.16
N PHE A 91 -0.21 2.16 17.01
CA PHE A 91 0.06 1.50 15.74
C PHE A 91 -1.14 0.67 15.24
N ALA A 92 -1.74 -0.16 16.10
CA ALA A 92 -2.93 -0.93 15.75
C ALA A 92 -4.15 -0.04 15.48
N TYR A 93 -4.31 1.04 16.26
CA TYR A 93 -5.37 2.02 16.05
C TYR A 93 -5.27 2.71 14.68
N GLU A 94 -4.08 3.19 14.32
CA GLU A 94 -3.81 3.88 13.05
C GLU A 94 -3.99 2.95 11.85
N ALA A 95 -3.68 1.66 11.98
CA ALA A 95 -3.99 0.66 10.96
C ALA A 95 -5.51 0.58 10.71
N GLY A 96 -6.31 0.57 11.79
CA GLY A 96 -7.77 0.59 11.70
C GLY A 96 -8.32 1.85 11.05
N ILE A 97 -7.80 3.03 11.42
CA ILE A 97 -8.18 4.32 10.80
C ILE A 97 -7.88 4.34 9.30
N ALA A 98 -6.69 3.87 8.90
CA ALA A 98 -6.32 3.80 7.49
C ALA A 98 -7.23 2.87 6.70
N ALA A 99 -7.55 1.70 7.27
CA ALA A 99 -8.42 0.71 6.65
C ALA A 99 -9.87 1.21 6.50
N ASP A 100 -10.44 1.79 7.56
CA ASP A 100 -11.78 2.37 7.53
C ASP A 100 -11.86 3.50 6.48
N SER A 101 -10.85 4.38 6.44
CA SER A 101 -10.77 5.44 5.44
C SER A 101 -10.71 4.89 4.01
N ALA A 102 -9.93 3.84 3.77
CA ALA A 102 -9.84 3.23 2.44
C ALA A 102 -11.15 2.55 2.02
N TYR A 103 -11.81 1.86 2.96
CA TYR A 103 -13.13 1.28 2.73
C TYR A 103 -14.13 2.36 2.34
N HIS A 104 -14.19 3.45 3.10
CA HIS A 104 -15.09 4.56 2.82
C HIS A 104 -14.87 5.14 1.43
N VAL A 105 -13.62 5.36 1.03
CA VAL A 105 -13.32 5.91 -0.30
C VAL A 105 -13.65 4.91 -1.41
N LEU A 106 -13.14 3.68 -1.35
CA LEU A 106 -13.31 2.72 -2.45
C LEU A 106 -14.76 2.24 -2.57
N VAL A 107 -15.39 1.88 -1.45
CA VAL A 107 -16.71 1.26 -1.45
C VAL A 107 -17.81 2.32 -1.44
N ASP A 108 -17.81 3.22 -0.46
CA ASP A 108 -18.94 4.14 -0.29
C ASP A 108 -18.92 5.30 -1.30
N ILE A 109 -17.74 5.89 -1.56
CA ILE A 109 -17.61 7.06 -2.44
C ILE A 109 -17.47 6.64 -3.91
N LEU A 110 -16.55 5.72 -4.22
CA LEU A 110 -16.25 5.31 -5.59
C LEU A 110 -17.16 4.18 -6.10
N GLY A 111 -17.90 3.51 -5.20
CA GLY A 111 -18.89 2.50 -5.56
C GLY A 111 -18.29 1.17 -6.01
N PHE A 112 -17.05 0.86 -5.63
CA PHE A 112 -16.50 -0.47 -5.83
C PHE A 112 -17.26 -1.51 -4.98
N GLN A 113 -17.25 -2.75 -5.43
CA GLN A 113 -17.77 -3.88 -4.66
C GLN A 113 -16.86 -4.09 -3.46
N ALA A 114 -17.48 -4.20 -2.29
CA ALA A 114 -16.77 -4.56 -1.07
C ALA A 114 -16.10 -5.95 -1.24
N PRO A 115 -14.91 -6.17 -0.64
CA PRO A 115 -14.28 -7.48 -0.69
C PRO A 115 -15.14 -8.58 -0.08
N VAL A 116 -14.80 -9.85 -0.34
CA VAL A 116 -15.52 -10.98 0.27
C VAL A 116 -15.04 -11.20 1.70
N THR A 117 -15.97 -11.33 2.65
CA THR A 117 -15.68 -11.72 4.05
C THR A 117 -15.76 -13.24 4.23
N ASP A 118 -14.97 -13.83 5.14
CA ASP A 118 -15.02 -15.27 5.46
C ASP A 118 -15.68 -15.65 6.79
N ASN A 119 -15.87 -14.70 7.72
CA ASN A 119 -16.37 -14.95 9.07
C ASN A 119 -15.50 -15.89 9.94
N ILE A 120 -14.23 -16.12 9.60
CA ILE A 120 -13.34 -17.03 10.34
C ILE A 120 -12.99 -16.44 11.71
N ASP A 121 -12.61 -15.17 11.74
CA ASP A 121 -12.25 -14.44 12.96
C ASP A 121 -13.31 -13.39 13.33
N GLY A 122 -14.55 -13.56 12.86
CA GLY A 122 -15.63 -12.57 13.00
C GLY A 122 -16.01 -11.95 11.65
N PRO A 123 -17.06 -11.10 11.60
CA PRO A 123 -17.59 -10.58 10.34
C PRO A 123 -16.73 -9.50 9.69
N GLN A 124 -15.65 -9.08 10.34
CA GLN A 124 -14.71 -8.06 9.86
C GLN A 124 -13.74 -8.63 8.83
N TYR A 125 -13.13 -7.74 8.04
CA TYR A 125 -11.90 -8.06 7.30
C TYR A 125 -10.70 -8.08 8.24
N ASP A 126 -9.78 -9.02 8.03
CA ASP A 126 -8.64 -9.20 8.93
C ASP A 126 -7.38 -8.50 8.43
N ILE A 127 -6.69 -7.82 9.35
CA ILE A 127 -5.35 -7.26 9.17
C ILE A 127 -4.45 -7.88 10.23
N TYR A 128 -3.44 -8.62 9.83
CA TYR A 128 -2.45 -9.20 10.74
C TYR A 128 -1.18 -8.35 10.74
N ILE A 129 -0.68 -8.03 11.92
CA ILE A 129 0.56 -7.28 12.10
C ILE A 129 1.66 -8.24 12.53
N LYS A 130 2.74 -8.30 11.75
CA LYS A 130 3.87 -9.22 11.94
C LYS A 130 5.18 -8.54 11.59
N ASP A 131 6.29 -9.09 12.09
CA ASP A 131 7.61 -8.60 11.69
C ASP A 131 8.01 -9.18 10.33
N TYR A 132 8.21 -8.32 9.33
CA TYR A 132 8.69 -8.69 8.00
C TYR A 132 10.20 -8.50 7.82
N HIS A 133 10.90 -8.09 8.87
CA HIS A 133 12.36 -7.96 8.92
C HIS A 133 12.94 -7.08 7.80
N GLY A 134 12.20 -6.07 7.35
CA GLY A 134 12.62 -5.17 6.28
C GLY A 134 12.56 -5.75 4.87
N THR A 135 11.93 -6.92 4.69
CA THR A 135 11.86 -7.61 3.40
C THR A 135 10.54 -7.42 2.66
N LEU A 136 9.50 -6.97 3.37
CA LEU A 136 8.20 -6.70 2.79
C LEU A 136 7.44 -5.66 3.60
N TYR A 137 6.78 -4.69 2.96
CA TYR A 137 5.90 -3.78 3.73
C TYR A 137 4.60 -4.46 4.13
N GLY A 138 3.99 -5.15 3.17
CA GLY A 138 2.77 -5.91 3.38
C GLY A 138 2.38 -6.75 2.18
N GLU A 139 1.33 -7.51 2.39
CA GLU A 139 0.72 -8.32 1.35
C GLU A 139 -0.75 -8.62 1.63
N THR A 140 -1.48 -8.78 0.52
CA THR A 140 -2.81 -9.34 0.49
C THR A 140 -2.75 -10.83 0.17
N LEU A 141 -3.40 -11.64 1.00
CA LEU A 141 -3.48 -13.10 0.87
C LEU A 141 -4.90 -13.49 0.49
N PHE A 142 -5.03 -14.36 -0.52
CA PHE A 142 -6.31 -14.79 -1.07
C PHE A 142 -6.14 -16.13 -1.79
N THR A 143 -7.20 -16.92 -1.92
CA THR A 143 -7.12 -18.27 -2.52
C THR A 143 -7.58 -18.33 -3.98
N ALA A 144 -8.44 -17.41 -4.41
CA ALA A 144 -8.90 -17.24 -5.79
C ALA A 144 -9.62 -15.90 -5.97
N THR A 145 -10.00 -15.56 -7.21
CA THR A 145 -10.90 -14.45 -7.51
C THR A 145 -12.20 -14.58 -6.72
N ASN A 146 -12.76 -13.46 -6.24
CA ASN A 146 -14.05 -13.44 -5.57
C ASN A 146 -14.12 -14.44 -4.39
N GLN A 147 -13.00 -14.61 -3.69
CA GLN A 147 -12.89 -15.35 -2.45
C GLN A 147 -12.42 -14.41 -1.34
N PRO A 148 -12.63 -14.78 -0.07
CA PRO A 148 -12.14 -14.01 1.05
C PRO A 148 -10.63 -13.77 0.97
N ALA A 149 -10.23 -12.58 1.37
CA ALA A 149 -8.85 -12.12 1.40
C ALA A 149 -8.56 -11.42 2.74
N TYR A 150 -7.30 -11.35 3.13
CA TYR A 150 -6.86 -10.65 4.33
C TYR A 150 -5.49 -9.99 4.11
N LEU A 151 -5.18 -9.02 4.97
CA LEU A 151 -3.94 -8.25 4.93
C LEU A 151 -2.94 -8.80 5.94
N VAL A 152 -1.67 -8.72 5.60
CA VAL A 152 -0.57 -8.81 6.56
C VAL A 152 0.37 -7.62 6.31
N VAL A 153 0.76 -6.92 7.38
CA VAL A 153 1.64 -5.74 7.31
C VAL A 153 2.73 -5.79 8.38
N ASP A 154 3.83 -5.06 8.15
CA ASP A 154 4.95 -4.97 9.08
C ASP A 154 4.55 -4.35 10.44
N ASN A 155 5.23 -4.76 11.51
CA ASN A 155 4.92 -4.39 12.89
C ASN A 155 5.40 -3.01 13.32
N ASN A 156 6.35 -2.39 12.60
CA ASN A 156 6.87 -1.09 13.00
C ASN A 156 7.43 -0.23 11.85
N PHE A 157 7.70 -0.82 10.70
CA PHE A 157 8.35 -0.22 9.54
C PHE A 157 9.65 0.53 9.89
N SER A 158 10.53 -0.07 10.69
CA SER A 158 11.74 0.56 11.23
C SER A 158 13.03 0.12 10.56
N GLU A 159 13.00 -1.01 9.87
CA GLU A 159 14.15 -1.62 9.23
C GLU A 159 14.61 -0.81 8.03
N ASN A 160 15.92 -0.79 7.79
CA ASN A 160 16.55 -0.03 6.68
C ASN A 160 16.12 -0.48 5.27
N GLY A 161 15.40 -1.62 5.17
CA GLY A 161 14.82 -2.08 3.91
C GLY A 161 13.64 -1.24 3.44
N TYR A 162 13.05 -0.44 4.32
CA TYR A 162 11.94 0.44 4.01
C TYR A 162 12.44 1.83 3.59
N TYR A 163 11.75 2.42 2.62
CA TYR A 163 11.90 3.80 2.15
C TYR A 163 11.09 4.77 3.01
N THR A 164 9.81 4.45 3.22
CA THR A 164 8.94 5.15 4.18
C THR A 164 8.90 4.34 5.46
N HIS A 165 8.85 5.02 6.61
CA HIS A 165 8.92 4.39 7.94
C HIS A 165 7.73 4.72 8.84
N GLY A 166 7.56 3.92 9.89
CA GLY A 166 6.60 4.14 10.98
C GLY A 166 5.15 4.26 10.50
N LEU A 167 4.39 5.17 11.12
CA LEU A 167 2.95 5.33 10.86
C LEU A 167 2.65 5.78 9.42
N GLN A 168 3.56 6.50 8.75
CA GLN A 168 3.36 6.89 7.36
C GLN A 168 3.40 5.65 6.45
N ALA A 169 4.38 4.77 6.66
CA ALA A 169 4.50 3.52 5.93
C ALA A 169 3.31 2.60 6.16
N LEU A 170 2.88 2.47 7.42
CA LEU A 170 1.70 1.71 7.81
C LEU A 170 0.46 2.17 7.03
N ARG A 171 0.19 3.48 7.05
CA ARG A 171 -0.98 4.08 6.41
C ARG A 171 -1.02 3.82 4.91
N VAL A 172 0.06 4.12 4.19
CA VAL A 172 0.10 3.89 2.73
C VAL A 172 0.04 2.39 2.39
N THR A 173 0.66 1.53 3.19
CA THR A 173 0.65 0.08 2.97
C THR A 173 -0.75 -0.50 3.18
N VAL A 174 -1.45 -0.11 4.25
CA VAL A 174 -2.80 -0.61 4.53
C VAL A 174 -3.77 -0.25 3.40
N VAL A 175 -3.73 0.99 2.90
CA VAL A 175 -4.66 1.40 1.83
C VAL A 175 -4.29 0.76 0.49
N HIS A 176 -3.00 0.55 0.23
CA HIS A 176 -2.50 -0.17 -0.94
C HIS A 176 -3.02 -1.61 -0.97
N GLU A 177 -2.76 -2.36 0.10
CA GLU A 177 -3.16 -3.76 0.20
C GLU A 177 -4.69 -3.92 0.27
N PHE A 178 -5.40 -3.00 0.93
CA PHE A 178 -6.86 -3.05 0.91
C PHE A 178 -7.42 -2.85 -0.51
N PHE A 179 -6.80 -2.01 -1.35
CA PHE A 179 -7.24 -1.90 -2.73
C PHE A 179 -7.02 -3.21 -3.50
N HIS A 180 -5.95 -3.96 -3.22
CA HIS A 180 -5.80 -5.30 -3.78
C HIS A 180 -6.93 -6.25 -3.38
N MET A 181 -7.42 -6.23 -2.13
CA MET A 181 -8.60 -7.02 -1.74
C MET A 181 -9.82 -6.69 -2.60
N VAL A 182 -10.06 -5.41 -2.87
CA VAL A 182 -11.14 -4.96 -3.77
C VAL A 182 -10.88 -5.47 -5.19
N GLN A 183 -9.68 -5.32 -5.73
CA GLN A 183 -9.36 -5.75 -7.09
C GLN A 183 -9.53 -7.27 -7.28
N VAL A 184 -9.07 -8.10 -6.33
CA VAL A 184 -9.21 -9.57 -6.41
C VAL A 184 -10.65 -10.06 -6.23
N HIS A 185 -11.55 -9.24 -5.67
CA HIS A 185 -12.98 -9.51 -5.72
C HIS A 185 -13.48 -9.54 -7.17
N TYR A 186 -13.04 -8.61 -8.01
CA TYR A 186 -13.45 -8.50 -9.41
C TYR A 186 -12.75 -9.51 -10.32
N SER A 187 -11.43 -9.60 -10.23
CA SER A 187 -10.64 -10.43 -11.13
C SER A 187 -9.27 -10.73 -10.57
N LEU A 188 -8.68 -11.83 -11.02
CA LEU A 188 -7.24 -12.01 -10.87
C LEU A 188 -6.56 -11.49 -12.14
N PRO A 189 -5.41 -10.83 -12.03
CA PRO A 189 -4.66 -10.38 -13.20
C PRO A 189 -4.14 -11.62 -13.95
N SER A 190 -4.86 -12.00 -14.99
CA SER A 190 -4.49 -13.08 -15.91
C SER A 190 -4.86 -12.66 -17.33
N PRO A 191 -3.89 -12.57 -18.27
CA PRO A 191 -2.46 -12.89 -18.12
C PRO A 191 -1.67 -11.83 -17.30
N ILE A 192 -0.36 -12.10 -17.09
CA ILE A 192 0.63 -11.27 -16.34
C ILE A 192 0.52 -9.77 -16.65
N SER A 193 0.08 -9.39 -17.85
CA SER A 193 -0.13 -8.03 -18.33
C SER A 193 -1.04 -7.13 -17.48
N TYR A 194 -1.81 -7.68 -16.53
CA TYR A 194 -2.65 -6.89 -15.63
C TYR A 194 -2.05 -6.65 -14.23
N GLN A 195 -0.93 -7.30 -13.88
CA GLN A 195 -0.29 -7.10 -12.57
C GLN A 195 0.16 -5.66 -12.38
N TYR A 196 0.77 -5.09 -13.42
CA TYR A 196 1.10 -3.67 -13.46
C TYR A 196 -0.10 -2.76 -13.13
N TRP A 197 -1.28 -3.07 -13.67
CA TRP A 197 -2.46 -2.25 -13.44
C TRP A 197 -2.91 -2.31 -11.97
N PHE A 198 -2.81 -3.47 -11.35
CA PHE A 198 -3.12 -3.65 -9.92
C PHE A 198 -2.19 -2.79 -9.08
N GLU A 199 -0.88 -2.92 -9.26
CA GLU A 199 0.13 -2.15 -8.53
C GLU A 199 0.03 -0.64 -8.78
N MET A 200 -0.04 -0.22 -10.04
CA MET A 200 -0.12 1.19 -10.41
C MET A 200 -1.38 1.85 -9.83
N SER A 201 -2.53 1.17 -9.91
CA SER A 201 -3.77 1.72 -9.35
C SER A 201 -3.75 1.71 -7.81
N SER A 202 -3.10 0.74 -7.17
CA SER A 202 -2.82 0.77 -5.73
C SER A 202 -1.91 1.94 -5.33
N VAL A 203 -0.83 2.22 -6.08
CA VAL A 203 0.04 3.39 -5.84
C VAL A 203 -0.68 4.71 -6.09
N TRP A 204 -1.53 4.81 -7.11
CA TRP A 204 -2.41 5.97 -7.28
C TRP A 204 -3.30 6.18 -6.07
N PHE A 205 -3.83 5.09 -5.50
CA PHE A 205 -4.73 5.16 -4.36
C PHE A 205 -4.03 5.57 -3.07
N GLU A 206 -2.75 5.20 -2.88
CA GLU A 206 -1.91 5.73 -1.80
C GLU A 206 -1.83 7.25 -1.84
N GLU A 207 -1.51 7.82 -3.00
CA GLU A 207 -1.38 9.27 -3.20
C GLU A 207 -2.73 9.97 -3.01
N TYR A 208 -3.83 9.34 -3.42
CA TYR A 208 -5.17 9.87 -3.18
C TYR A 208 -5.50 9.96 -1.69
N CYS A 209 -5.14 8.94 -0.90
CA CYS A 209 -5.45 8.90 0.54
C CYS A 209 -4.47 9.71 1.39
N TYR A 210 -3.19 9.72 1.03
CA TYR A 210 -2.10 10.31 1.81
C TYR A 210 -1.13 11.12 0.93
N PRO A 211 -1.57 12.25 0.35
CA PRO A 211 -0.74 13.05 -0.57
C PRO A 211 0.51 13.66 0.06
N ASP A 212 0.58 13.71 1.40
CA ASP A 212 1.77 14.18 2.11
C ASP A 212 2.85 13.09 2.26
N VAL A 213 2.52 11.82 1.97
CA VAL A 213 3.43 10.66 2.06
C VAL A 213 3.93 10.32 0.67
N ASN A 214 5.10 10.86 0.32
CA ASN A 214 5.71 10.72 -1.00
C ASN A 214 6.41 9.36 -1.22
N ASP A 215 5.76 8.26 -0.82
CA ASP A 215 6.34 6.90 -0.95
C ASP A 215 6.60 6.51 -2.41
N TYR A 216 5.77 7.02 -3.33
CA TYR A 216 5.92 6.77 -4.77
C TYR A 216 7.28 7.24 -5.34
N LEU A 217 7.99 8.15 -4.65
CA LEU A 217 9.32 8.61 -5.06
C LEU A 217 10.33 7.47 -5.10
N ALA A 218 10.15 6.46 -4.24
CA ALA A 218 10.98 5.27 -4.23
C ALA A 218 10.97 4.55 -5.60
N TYR A 219 9.83 4.56 -6.30
CA TYR A 219 9.66 3.94 -7.61
C TYR A 219 10.12 4.81 -8.76
N THR A 220 9.78 6.10 -8.72
CA THR A 220 10.13 7.04 -9.82
C THR A 220 11.63 7.14 -10.01
N VAL A 221 12.41 7.20 -8.91
CA VAL A 221 13.88 7.23 -8.98
C VAL A 221 14.42 5.97 -9.67
N TYR A 222 13.87 4.80 -9.37
CA TYR A 222 14.28 3.55 -10.04
C TYR A 222 13.96 3.58 -11.54
N VAL A 223 12.73 3.95 -11.91
CA VAL A 223 12.28 3.99 -13.31
C VAL A 223 13.14 4.94 -14.14
N PHE A 224 13.35 6.18 -13.67
CA PHE A 224 14.11 7.18 -14.42
C PHE A 224 15.62 6.95 -14.44
N ASN A 225 16.16 6.15 -13.51
CA ASN A 225 17.57 5.76 -13.51
C ASN A 225 17.84 4.45 -14.27
N SER A 226 16.81 3.71 -14.67
CA SER A 226 16.97 2.49 -15.47
C SER A 226 17.28 2.83 -16.93
N ASN A 227 18.27 2.15 -17.51
CA ASN A 227 18.70 2.34 -18.90
C ASN A 227 18.83 0.98 -19.62
N PRO A 228 18.00 0.69 -20.64
CA PRO A 228 16.96 1.56 -21.19
C PRO A 228 15.84 1.80 -20.18
N MET A 229 15.19 2.97 -20.27
CA MET A 229 13.96 3.19 -19.52
C MET A 229 12.93 2.11 -19.91
N PRO A 230 12.05 1.74 -18.99
CA PRO A 230 10.96 0.82 -19.25
C PRO A 230 10.13 1.30 -20.43
N ARG A 231 9.62 0.35 -21.22
CA ARG A 231 8.70 0.71 -22.30
C ARG A 231 7.29 0.84 -21.74
N LEU A 232 6.51 1.76 -22.30
CA LEU A 232 5.07 1.92 -22.02
C LEU A 232 4.24 0.64 -22.22
N ASN A 233 4.76 -0.34 -22.97
CA ASN A 233 4.13 -1.63 -23.23
C ASN A 233 4.85 -2.81 -22.56
N ASP A 234 5.61 -2.53 -21.49
CA ASP A 234 6.25 -3.53 -20.66
C ASP A 234 5.26 -4.06 -19.62
N ASP A 235 4.93 -5.34 -19.73
CA ASP A 235 3.97 -6.06 -18.87
C ASP A 235 4.57 -6.50 -17.52
N SER A 236 5.81 -6.10 -17.21
CA SER A 236 6.45 -6.40 -15.93
C SER A 236 5.77 -5.71 -14.74
N ILE A 237 5.85 -6.33 -13.56
CA ILE A 237 5.33 -5.78 -12.31
C ILE A 237 6.07 -4.48 -12.00
N ARG A 238 5.36 -3.36 -12.02
CA ARG A 238 5.91 -2.05 -11.67
C ARG A 238 4.88 -1.26 -10.88
N MET A 239 5.37 -0.66 -9.81
CA MET A 239 4.58 0.16 -8.88
C MET A 239 4.27 1.55 -9.47
N TYR A 240 5.10 2.05 -10.39
CA TYR A 240 4.92 3.36 -11.03
C TYR A 240 5.52 3.38 -12.44
N GLY A 241 4.92 4.17 -13.34
CA GLY A 241 5.45 4.48 -14.67
C GLY A 241 5.21 3.36 -15.69
N GLN A 242 4.51 3.71 -16.76
CA GLN A 242 4.64 3.08 -18.08
C GLN A 242 5.39 4.09 -18.93
#